data_AF-A0A7V7WHC0-F1
#
_entry.id   AF-A0A7V7WHC0-F1
#
_cell.length_a   1.000
_cell.length_b   1.000
_cell.length_c   1.000
_cell.angle_alpha   90.00
_cell.angle_beta   90.00
_cell.angle_gamma   90.00
#
_symmetry.space_group_name_H-M   'P 1'
#
loop_
_entity.id
_entity.type
_entity.pdbx_description
1 polymer ?
#
loop_
_entity_poly.entity_id
_entity_poly.type
_entity_poly.pdbx_seq_one_letter_code
_entity_poly.pdbx_strand_id
1 'polypeptide(L)' 'PCTSPIKKTPGRTEFQRGVLEPAAQGGWTVRVTGDQSSGILSSMSLANCFIVLPVEQGNVAPGALVEVKLLDALV' A
#
# COMPACT_ATOMS: atom_id res chain seq x y z
N PRO A 1 5.02 -6.99 5.94
CA PRO A 1 5.43 -7.44 4.58
C PRO A 1 4.31 -7.24 3.56
N CYS A 2 4.62 -6.90 2.31
CA CYS A 2 3.62 -6.85 1.26
C CYS A 2 3.24 -8.26 0.79
N THR A 3 1.97 -8.54 0.52
CA THR A 3 1.51 -9.87 0.04
C THR A 3 1.29 -9.90 -1.46
N SER A 4 1.23 -8.74 -2.11
CA SER A 4 1.11 -8.59 -3.56
C SER A 4 2.26 -7.75 -4.13
N PRO A 5 2.65 -7.99 -5.40
CA PRO A 5 3.66 -7.17 -6.05
C PRO A 5 3.13 -5.75 -6.25
N ILE A 6 3.97 -4.76 -5.96
CA ILE A 6 3.62 -3.35 -6.14
C ILE A 6 4.42 -2.80 -7.31
N LYS A 7 3.70 -2.38 -8.35
CA LYS A 7 4.33 -1.72 -9.51
C LYS A 7 4.57 -0.26 -9.17
N LYS A 8 5.81 0.17 -9.37
CA LYS A 8 6.22 1.56 -9.17
C LYS A 8 7.35 1.91 -10.12
N THR A 9 7.18 3.02 -10.81
CA THR A 9 8.25 3.63 -11.60
C THR A 9 9.00 4.64 -10.72
N PRO A 10 10.33 4.55 -10.62
CA PRO A 10 11.13 5.57 -9.96
C PRO A 10 10.90 6.97 -10.54
N GLY A 11 11.11 8.00 -9.73
CA GLY A 11 11.03 9.40 -10.17
C GLY A 11 9.94 10.24 -9.51
N ARG A 12 9.06 9.62 -8.69
CA ARG A 12 8.17 10.36 -7.78
C ARG A 12 7.84 9.54 -6.54
N THR A 13 7.54 10.20 -5.44
CA THR A 13 6.93 9.54 -4.28
C THR A 13 5.49 9.16 -4.61
N GLU A 14 5.11 7.93 -4.30
CA GLU A 14 3.74 7.44 -4.53
C GLU A 14 3.14 7.01 -3.19
N PHE A 15 1.88 7.40 -2.99
CA PHE A 15 1.06 6.95 -1.87
C PHE A 15 0.03 5.98 -2.42
N GLN A 16 0.35 4.69 -2.38
CA GLN A 16 -0.57 3.68 -2.87
C GLN A 16 -1.55 3.28 -1.78
N ARG A 17 -2.80 3.04 -2.14
CA ARG A 17 -3.88 2.67 -1.23
C ARG A 17 -3.79 1.18 -0.91
N GLY A 18 -3.76 0.87 0.38
CA GLY A 18 -3.57 -0.48 0.87
C GLY A 18 -4.53 -0.89 1.97
N VAL A 19 -4.55 -2.20 2.20
CA VAL A 19 -5.22 -2.85 3.32
C VAL A 19 -4.16 -3.50 4.18
N LEU A 20 -3.97 -2.99 5.39
CA LEU A 20 -3.17 -3.57 6.44
C LEU A 20 -4.02 -4.58 7.20
N GLU A 21 -3.52 -5.80 7.31
CA GLU A 21 -4.22 -6.93 7.96
C GLU A 21 -3.27 -7.72 8.85
N PRO A 22 -3.77 -8.29 9.95
CA PRO A 22 -2.97 -9.17 10.80
C PRO A 22 -2.59 -10.45 10.04
N ALA A 23 -1.33 -10.86 10.17
CA ALA A 23 -0.82 -12.08 9.55
C ALA A 23 -1.10 -13.32 10.42
N ALA A 24 -1.24 -14.49 9.78
CA ALA A 24 -1.56 -15.75 10.46
C ALA A 24 -0.49 -16.19 11.49
N GLN A 25 0.77 -15.79 11.31
CA GLN A 25 1.87 -16.11 12.23
C GLN A 25 2.16 -14.98 13.25
N GLY A 26 1.23 -14.02 13.38
CA GLY A 26 1.45 -12.79 14.12
C GLY A 26 2.14 -11.70 13.27
N GLY A 27 2.00 -10.46 13.71
CA GLY A 27 2.48 -9.29 12.97
C GLY A 27 1.49 -8.80 11.90
N TRP A 28 1.99 -7.99 10.97
CA TRP A 28 1.15 -7.27 10.01
C TRP A 28 1.60 -7.52 8.57
N THR A 29 0.64 -7.71 7.68
CA THR A 29 0.82 -7.79 6.25
C THR A 29 0.01 -6.70 5.56
N VAL A 30 0.47 -6.26 4.39
CA VAL A 30 -0.22 -5.24 3.61
C VAL A 30 -0.42 -5.69 2.18
N ARG A 31 -1.57 -5.38 1.59
CA ARG A 31 -1.81 -5.52 0.15
C ARG A 31 -2.30 -4.20 -0.43
N VAL A 32 -2.11 -3.98 -1.72
CA VAL A 32 -2.82 -2.89 -2.43
C VAL A 32 -4.31 -3.21 -2.59
N THR A 33 -5.16 -2.20 -2.67
CA THR A 33 -6.62 -2.36 -2.85
C THR A 33 -7.04 -2.80 -4.26
N GLY A 34 -6.10 -2.86 -5.20
CA GLY A 34 -6.36 -3.11 -6.62
C GLY A 34 -5.85 -1.95 -7.46
N ASP A 35 -6.68 -1.48 -8.41
CA ASP A 35 -6.33 -0.37 -9.30
C ASP A 35 -6.01 0.91 -8.49
N GLN A 36 -4.83 1.49 -8.79
CA GLN A 36 -4.27 2.65 -8.11
C GLN A 36 -4.44 3.95 -8.90
N SER A 37 -5.36 4.01 -9.86
CA SER A 37 -5.78 5.26 -10.49
C SER A 37 -6.43 6.21 -9.47
N SER A 38 -6.08 7.48 -9.50
CA SER A 38 -6.60 8.49 -8.56
C SER A 38 -8.11 8.72 -8.72
N GLY A 39 -8.68 8.46 -9.91
CA GLY A 39 -10.11 8.60 -10.18
C GLY A 39 -11.00 7.49 -9.60
N ILE A 40 -10.39 6.41 -9.08
CA ILE A 40 -11.14 5.27 -8.53
C ILE A 40 -11.37 5.51 -7.04
N LEU A 41 -12.54 6.09 -6.71
CA LEU A 41 -12.90 6.39 -5.32
C LEU A 41 -13.10 5.13 -4.47
N SER A 42 -13.54 4.02 -5.06
CA SER A 42 -13.71 2.73 -4.34
C SER A 42 -12.41 2.25 -3.69
N SER A 43 -11.26 2.55 -4.31
CA SER A 43 -9.95 2.20 -3.76
C SER A 43 -9.60 2.97 -2.49
N MET A 44 -10.17 4.17 -2.28
CA MET A 44 -10.03 4.93 -1.03
C MET A 44 -10.95 4.37 0.05
N SER A 45 -12.20 4.04 -0.30
CA SER A 45 -13.15 3.46 0.67
C SER A 45 -12.73 2.06 1.15
N LEU A 46 -12.07 1.28 0.32
CA LEU A 46 -11.56 -0.05 0.67
C LEU A 46 -10.21 0.00 1.40
N ALA A 47 -9.50 1.13 1.35
CA ALA A 47 -8.20 1.27 1.98
C ALA A 47 -8.33 1.64 3.45
N ASN A 48 -7.44 1.08 4.27
CA ASN A 48 -7.25 1.51 5.66
C ASN A 48 -5.85 2.10 5.92
N CYS A 49 -4.99 2.10 4.91
CA CYS A 49 -3.66 2.68 4.98
C CYS A 49 -3.17 3.15 3.61
N PHE A 50 -2.14 4.01 3.64
CA PHE A 50 -1.28 4.31 2.51
C PHE A 50 0.04 3.55 2.63
N ILE A 51 0.43 2.90 1.57
CA ILE A 51 1.78 2.37 1.36
C ILE A 51 2.62 3.51 0.80
N VAL A 52 3.60 3.96 1.57
CA VAL A 52 4.47 5.08 1.21
C VAL A 52 5.66 4.52 0.43
N LEU A 53 5.79 4.94 -0.82
CA LEU A 53 6.87 4.49 -1.69
C LEU A 53 7.72 5.71 -2.12
N PRO A 54 8.95 5.85 -1.59
CA PRO A 54 9.85 6.98 -1.87
C PRO A 54 10.20 7.16 -3.35
N VAL A 55 10.76 8.31 -3.70
CA VAL A 55 11.13 8.67 -5.09
C VAL A 55 12.07 7.66 -5.76
N GLU A 56 13.01 7.10 -5.00
CA GLU A 56 14.03 6.14 -5.48
C GLU A 56 13.50 4.70 -5.54
N GLN A 57 12.34 4.44 -4.94
CA GLN A 57 11.79 3.09 -4.84
C GLN A 57 11.29 2.62 -6.20
N GLY A 58 11.77 1.45 -6.64
CA GLY A 58 11.24 0.75 -7.80
C GLY A 58 10.11 -0.21 -7.46
N ASN A 59 9.90 -1.20 -8.32
CA ASN A 59 8.94 -2.27 -8.07
C ASN A 59 9.22 -2.98 -6.73
N VAL A 60 8.17 -3.27 -5.98
CA VAL A 60 8.25 -4.00 -4.71
C VAL A 60 7.80 -5.43 -4.92
N ALA A 61 8.66 -6.39 -4.61
CA ALA A 61 8.34 -7.81 -4.66
C ALA A 61 7.53 -8.24 -3.43
N PRO A 62 6.63 -9.25 -3.54
CA PRO A 62 5.96 -9.84 -2.38
C PRO A 62 6.97 -10.27 -1.31
N GLY A 63 6.60 -10.09 -0.05
CA GLY A 63 7.44 -10.35 1.11
C GLY A 63 8.34 -9.19 1.52
N ALA A 64 8.51 -8.18 0.68
CA ALA A 64 9.30 -7.00 1.04
C ALA A 64 8.62 -6.18 2.16
N LEU A 65 9.45 -5.53 2.97
CA LEU A 65 8.96 -4.56 3.95
C LEU A 65 8.72 -3.23 3.27
N VAL A 66 7.60 -2.60 3.61
CA VAL A 66 7.18 -1.30 3.09
C VAL A 66 6.72 -0.43 4.25
N GLU A 67 6.89 0.86 4.10
CA GLU A 67 6.35 1.83 5.05
C GLU A 67 4.86 1.99 4.81
N VAL A 68 4.09 1.95 5.89
CA VAL A 68 2.63 2.13 5.86
C VAL A 68 2.24 3.26 6.79
N LYS A 69 1.34 4.11 6.33
CA LYS A 69 0.71 5.15 7.12
C LYS A 69 -0.77 4.82 7.23
N LEU A 70 -1.25 4.60 8.45
CA LEU A 70 -2.67 4.34 8.69
C LEU A 70 -3.49 5.54 8.25
N LEU A 71 -4.61 5.26 7.58
CA LEU A 71 -5.65 6.25 7.36
C LEU A 71 -6.38 6.41 8.69
N ASP A 72 -6.18 7.56 9.33
CA ASP A 72 -7.09 7.97 10.38
C ASP A 72 -8.46 8.17 9.72
N ALA A 73 -9.49 7.54 10.27
CA ALA A 73 -10.83 7.71 9.73
C ALA A 73 -11.12 9.22 9.76
N LEU A 74 -11.37 9.83 8.60
CA LEU A 74 -12.04 11.11 8.56
C LEU A 74 -13.43 10.86 9.17
N VAL A 75 -13.55 11.15 10.46
CA VAL A 75 -14.80 11.14 11.24
C VAL A 75 -15.78 12.11 10.62
#